data_AF-A0A4Q1SUI2-F1
#
_entry.id   AF-A0A4Q1SUI2-F1
#
_cell.length_a   1.000
_cell.length_b   1.000
_cell.length_c   1.000
_cell.angle_alpha   90.00
_cell.angle_beta   90.00
_cell.angle_gamma   90.00
#
_symmetry.space_group_name_H-M   'P 1'
#
loop_
_entity.id
_entity.type
_entity.pdbx_description
1 polymer ?
#
loop_
_entity_poly.entity_id
_entity_poly.type
_entity_poly.pdbx_seq_one_letter_code
_entity_poly.pdbx_strand_id
1 'polypeptide(L)' 'MDVMPVDQFLDRCVEGDRIVRCPNCQRINVGQVAPKYFYCSDCFIEMKLGEKITFYELDENGELACLDDIFYT' A
#
# COMPACT_ATOMS: atom_id res chain seq x y z
N MET A 1 11.29 10.84 12.80
CA MET A 1 10.59 10.37 11.60
C MET A 1 9.62 9.33 12.09
N ASP A 2 8.40 9.77 12.40
CA ASP A 2 7.38 8.91 12.98
C ASP A 2 6.87 7.95 11.92
N VAL A 3 7.28 6.69 12.03
CA VAL A 3 6.75 5.56 11.27
C VAL A 3 5.25 5.54 11.52
N MET A 4 4.42 5.73 10.49
CA MET A 4 2.97 5.55 10.67
C MET A 4 2.74 4.07 11.03
N PRO A 5 2.23 3.77 12.23
CA PRO A 5 2.00 2.39 12.63
C PRO A 5 0.97 1.76 11.68
N VAL A 6 1.26 0.55 11.20
CA VAL A 6 0.37 -0.22 10.31
C VAL A 6 -1.02 -0.37 10.92
N ASP A 7 -1.09 -0.44 12.26
CA ASP A 7 -2.32 -0.48 13.04
C ASP A 7 -3.17 0.80 12.85
N GLN A 8 -2.54 1.97 12.74
CA GLN A 8 -3.23 3.24 12.52
C GLN A 8 -3.71 3.40 11.05
N PHE A 9 -3.12 2.68 10.11
CA PHE A 9 -3.62 2.57 8.72
C PHE A 9 -4.81 1.60 8.64
N LEU A 10 -4.74 0.48 9.37
CA LEU A 10 -5.80 -0.54 9.46
C LEU A 10 -7.05 -0.05 10.20
N ASP A 11 -6.88 0.61 11.35
CA ASP A 11 -8.00 1.15 12.13
C ASP A 11 -8.83 2.16 11.32
N ARG A 12 -8.17 2.90 10.42
CA ARG A 12 -8.83 3.83 9.49
C ARG A 12 -9.57 3.17 8.34
N CYS A 13 -9.29 1.91 8.01
CA CYS A 13 -9.94 1.19 6.92
C CYS A 13 -11.23 0.46 7.36
N VAL A 14 -11.32 0.07 8.64
CA VAL A 14 -12.38 -0.83 9.14
C VAL A 14 -13.61 -0.07 9.66
N GLU A 15 -13.45 1.16 10.13
CA GLU A 15 -14.49 1.88 10.87
C GLU A 15 -15.39 2.80 10.00
N GLY A 16 -15.33 2.65 8.67
CA GLY A 16 -16.28 3.27 7.74
C GLY A 16 -16.07 4.75 7.43
N ASP A 17 -15.02 5.36 7.99
CA ASP A 17 -14.64 6.74 7.71
C ASP A 17 -13.20 6.78 7.14
N ARG A 18 -13.04 7.45 5.99
CA ARG A 18 -11.77 7.91 5.38
C ARG A 18 -11.08 6.99 4.36
N ILE A 19 -11.32 7.33 3.11
CA ILE A 19 -10.28 7.69 2.12
C ILE A 19 -8.85 7.28 2.56
N VAL A 20 -8.40 6.15 2.03
CA VAL A 20 -7.04 5.64 2.20
C VAL A 20 -6.16 6.32 1.16
N ARG A 21 -5.15 7.08 1.61
CA ARG A 21 -4.17 7.67 0.71
C ARG A 21 -3.07 6.66 0.44
N CYS A 22 -2.79 6.43 -0.85
CA CYS A 22 -1.66 5.60 -1.25
C CYS A 22 -0.36 6.20 -0.69
N PRO A 23 0.44 5.47 0.08
CA PRO A 23 1.73 5.97 0.55
C PRO A 23 2.72 6.27 -0.59
N ASN A 24 2.55 5.66 -1.77
CA ASN A 24 3.36 5.96 -2.94
C ASN A 24 2.93 7.28 -3.64
N CYS A 25 1.68 7.38 -4.09
CA CYS A 25 1.23 8.52 -4.92
C CYS A 25 0.30 9.53 -4.21
N GLN A 26 -0.03 9.29 -2.94
CA GLN A 26 -0.92 10.09 -2.08
C GLN A 26 -2.36 10.29 -2.57
N ARG A 27 -2.76 9.58 -3.63
CA ARG A 27 -4.13 9.55 -4.15
C ARG A 27 -5.04 8.64 -3.33
N ILE A 28 -6.34 8.80 -3.53
CA ILE A 28 -7.37 8.23 -2.65
C ILE A 28 -7.97 6.92 -3.17
N ASN A 29 -7.63 6.51 -4.39
CA ASN A 29 -8.19 5.32 -5.03
C ASN A 29 -7.39 4.08 -4.60
N VAL A 30 -7.38 3.82 -3.29
CA VAL A 30 -6.80 2.62 -2.70
C VAL A 30 -7.93 1.72 -2.21
N GLY A 31 -7.96 0.49 -2.72
CA GLY A 31 -8.92 -0.52 -2.34
C GLY A 31 -8.24 -1.74 -1.73
N GLN A 32 -8.93 -2.44 -0.83
CA GLN A 32 -8.50 -3.74 -0.34
C GLN A 32 -8.86 -4.82 -1.37
N VAL A 33 -7.87 -5.63 -1.78
CA VAL A 33 -8.06 -6.73 -2.74
C VAL A 33 -8.02 -8.11 -2.09
N ALA A 34 -7.34 -8.24 -0.95
CA ALA A 34 -7.34 -9.43 -0.11
C ALA A 34 -7.03 -9.07 1.36
N PRO A 35 -7.13 -10.00 2.33
CA PRO A 35 -6.75 -9.72 3.72
C PRO A 35 -5.32 -9.20 3.81
N LYS A 36 -5.15 -7.96 4.31
CA LYS A 36 -3.86 -7.24 4.38
C LYS A 36 -3.24 -6.84 3.03
N TYR A 37 -3.91 -7.05 1.90
CA TYR A 37 -3.45 -6.62 0.57
C TYR A 37 -4.32 -5.51 0.01
N PHE A 38 -3.67 -4.46 -0.46
CA PHE A 38 -4.29 -3.25 -0.99
C PHE A 38 -3.72 -2.92 -2.35
N TYR A 39 -4.53 -2.29 -3.19
CA TYR A 39 -4.15 -1.89 -4.54
C TYR A 39 -4.51 -0.43 -4.79
N CYS A 40 -3.59 0.32 -5.40
CA CYS A 40 -3.86 1.68 -5.81
C CYS A 40 -4.11 1.77 -7.32
N SER A 41 -5.31 2.21 -7.71
CA SER A 41 -5.68 2.34 -9.13
C SER A 41 -5.05 3.55 -9.83
N ASP A 42 -4.38 4.45 -9.10
CA ASP A 42 -3.72 5.62 -9.68
C ASP A 42 -2.25 5.39 -10.05
N CYS A 43 -1.55 4.52 -9.30
CA CYS A 43 -0.14 4.19 -9.57
C CYS A 43 0.11 2.72 -9.89
N PHE A 44 -0.95 1.91 -9.92
CA PHE A 44 -0.91 0.49 -10.26
C PHE A 44 -0.04 -0.38 -9.34
N ILE A 45 0.21 0.07 -8.11
CA ILE A 45 1.03 -0.64 -7.12
C ILE A 45 0.14 -1.44 -6.16
N GLU A 46 0.57 -2.68 -5.90
CA GLU A 46 0.05 -3.53 -4.83
C GLU A 46 0.85 -3.35 -3.55
N MET A 47 0.17 -3.34 -2.42
CA MET A 47 0.71 -3.07 -1.09
C MET A 47 0.30 -4.18 -0.14
N LYS A 48 1.26 -4.75 0.57
CA LYS A 48 1.03 -5.74 1.61
C LYS A 48 1.30 -5.13 2.98
N LEU A 49 0.31 -5.14 3.85
CA LEU A 49 0.44 -4.70 5.24
C LEU A 49 0.98 -5.83 6.12
N GLY A 50 2.17 -5.63 6.66
CA GLY A 50 2.80 -6.50 7.67
C GLY A 50 3.34 -5.67 8.83
N GLU A 51 4.53 -6.00 9.34
CA GLU A 51 5.27 -5.12 10.28
C GLU A 51 5.73 -3.83 9.59
N LYS A 52 5.98 -3.93 8.27
CA LYS A 52 6.20 -2.82 7.34
C LYS A 52 5.24 -2.95 6.16
N ILE A 53 5.05 -1.87 5.42
CA ILE A 53 4.34 -1.90 4.14
C ILE A 53 5.34 -2.35 3.08
N THR A 54 5.04 -3.45 2.41
CA THR A 54 5.82 -3.90 1.25
C THR A 54 5.08 -3.57 -0.03
N PHE A 55 5.82 -3.07 -1.02
CA PHE A 55 5.28 -2.63 -2.30
C PHE A 55 5.63 -3.62 -3.40
N TYR A 56 4.68 -3.89 -4.29
CA TYR A 56 4.86 -4.76 -5.44
C TYR A 56 4.35 -4.08 -6.72
N GLU A 57 5.13 -4.18 -7.78
CA GLU A 57 4.73 -3.79 -9.13
C GLU A 57 4.95 -4.93 -10.11
N LEU A 58 4.23 -4.91 -11.24
CA LEU A 58 4.61 -5.72 -12.39
C LEU A 58 5.63 -4.93 -13.19
N ASP A 59 6.78 -5.55 -13.43
CA ASP A 59 7.82 -4.95 -14.27
C ASP A 59 7.42 -4.97 -15.76
N GLU A 60 8.30 -4.42 -16.62
CA GLU A 60 8.10 -4.40 -18.08
C GLU A 60 8.01 -5.80 -18.72
N ASN A 61 8.48 -6.83 -18.02
CA ASN A 61 8.47 -8.23 -18.47
C ASN A 61 7.25 -9.00 -17.93
N GLY A 62 6.43 -8.38 -17.08
CA GLY A 62 5.28 -9.01 -16.43
C GLY A 62 5.63 -9.87 -15.22
N GLU A 63 6.85 -9.72 -14.68
CA GLU A 63 7.25 -10.36 -13.43
C GLU A 63 6.87 -9.49 -12.23
N LEU A 64 6.53 -10.13 -11.11
CA LEU A 64 6.21 -9.43 -9.87
C LEU A 64 7.51 -8.96 -9.20
N ALA A 65 7.77 -7.66 -9.25
CA ALA A 65 8.91 -7.02 -8.63
C ALA A 65 8.56 -6.50 -7.23
N CYS A 66 9.40 -6.82 -6.24
CA CYS A 66 9.33 -6.24 -4.90
C CYS A 66 10.08 -4.92 -4.88
N LEU A 67 9.39 -3.84 -4.51
CA LEU A 67 9.92 -2.47 -4.53
C LEU A 67 10.62 -2.06 -3.22
N ASP A 68 10.73 -2.96 -2.24
CA ASP A 68 11.38 -2.72 -0.94
C ASP A 68 12.86 -2.28 -1.06
N ASP A 69 13.52 -2.55 -2.19
CA ASP A 69 14.91 -2.15 -2.45
C ASP A 69 15.07 -0.71 -2.95
N ILE A 70 13.98 -0.10 -3.44
CA ILE A 70 13.97 1.25 -4.03
C ILE A 70 13.37 2.28 -3.06
N PHE A 71 12.45 1.83 -2.20
CA PHE A 71 11.78 2.68 -1.23
C PHE A 71 12.33 2.39 0.18
N TYR A 72 13.36 3.12 0.59
CA TYR A 72 13.74 3.23 2.00
C TYR A 72 12.71 4.09 2.72
N THR A 73 11.75 3.45 3.39
CA THR A 73 10.88 4.08 4.41
C THR A 73 11.67 4.52 5.64
#